data_AF-A0AAP0EMB3-F1
#
_entry.id   AF-A0AAP0EMB3-F1
#
_cell.length_a   1.000
_cell.length_b   1.000
_cell.length_c   1.000
_cell.angle_alpha   90.00
_cell.angle_beta   90.00
_cell.angle_gamma   90.00
#
_symmetry.space_group_name_H-M   'P 1'
#
loop_
_entity.id
_entity.type
_entity.pdbx_description
1 polymer ?
#
loop_
_entity_poly.entity_id
_entity_poly.type
_entity_poly.pdbx_seq_one_letter_code
_entity_poly.pdbx_strand_id
1 'polypeptide(L)' 'MICCWLEDPNSDAFKLHLPRVEDYLWMAEDGMKMQASLLLSQIPEEIVGEAIAKDRLFDVVNVILSMQMPNHTR' A
#
# COMPACT_ATOMS: atom_id res chain seq x y z
N MET A 1 3.48 -7.03 2.44
CA MET A 1 3.53 -5.55 2.54
C MET A 1 2.63 -5.01 3.65
N ILE A 2 1.30 -4.90 3.47
CA ILE A 2 0.41 -4.30 4.50
C ILE A 2 0.35 -5.15 5.79
N CYS A 3 0.24 -6.48 5.70
CA CYS A 3 0.25 -7.34 6.89
C CYS A 3 1.58 -7.23 7.66
N CYS A 4 2.71 -7.18 6.95
CA CYS A 4 4.04 -7.02 7.53
C CYS A 4 4.20 -5.65 8.23
N TRP A 5 3.59 -4.60 7.69
CA TRP A 5 3.56 -3.28 8.32
C TRP A 5 2.68 -3.25 9.58
N LEU A 6 1.52 -3.91 9.53
CA LEU A 6 0.58 -3.98 10.65
C LEU A 6 1.19 -4.71 11.87
N GLU A 7 2.00 -5.73 11.62
CA GLU A 7 2.72 -6.45 12.68
C GLU A 7 3.85 -5.60 13.29
N ASP A 8 4.74 -5.04 12.45
CA ASP A 8 5.78 -4.11 12.89
C ASP A 8 6.26 -3.23 11.71
N PRO A 9 6.00 -1.91 11.75
CA PRO A 9 6.45 -0.95 10.74
C PRO A 9 7.97 -0.86 10.55
N ASN A 10 8.76 -1.25 11.55
CA ASN A 10 10.22 -1.23 11.50
C ASN A 10 10.85 -2.58 11.14
N SER A 11 10.01 -3.59 10.86
CA SER A 11 10.48 -4.94 10.53
C SER A 11 11.28 -4.97 9.23
N ASP A 12 12.29 -5.83 9.18
CA ASP A 12 13.08 -6.03 7.96
C ASP A 12 12.25 -6.64 6.83
N ALA A 13 11.23 -7.44 7.16
CA ALA A 13 10.26 -7.96 6.21
C ALA A 13 9.50 -6.82 5.50
N PHE A 14 9.06 -5.79 6.22
CA PHE A 14 8.44 -4.62 5.62
C PHE A 14 9.43 -3.80 4.78
N LYS A 15 10.65 -3.57 5.28
CA LYS A 15 11.68 -2.81 4.54
C LYS A 15 12.01 -3.44 3.18
N LEU A 16 12.03 -4.77 3.07
CA LEU A 16 12.25 -5.46 1.80
C LEU A 16 11.10 -5.26 0.79
N HIS A 17 9.91 -4.87 1.25
CA HIS A 17 8.80 -4.54 0.37
C HIS A 17 8.80 -3.10 -0.14
N LEU A 18 9.48 -2.17 0.55
CA LEU A 18 9.51 -0.75 0.19
C LEU A 18 9.96 -0.47 -1.26
N PRO A 19 11.04 -1.08 -1.78
CA PRO A 19 11.49 -0.80 -3.15
C PRO A 19 10.47 -1.24 -4.21
N ARG A 20 9.62 -2.22 -3.90
CA ARG A 20 8.60 -2.73 -4.83
C ARG A 20 7.35 -1.87 -4.86
N VAL A 21 7.19 -0.91 -3.95
CA VAL A 21 6.01 -0.03 -3.93
C VAL A 21 5.99 0.85 -5.17
N GLU A 22 7.15 1.34 -5.61
CA GLU A 22 7.30 2.16 -6.82
C GLU A 22 6.83 1.43 -8.07
N ASP A 23 7.03 0.10 -8.14
CA ASP A 23 6.59 -0.73 -9.27
C ASP A 23 5.06 -0.73 -9.44
N TYR A 24 4.30 -0.41 -8.38
CA TYR A 24 2.84 -0.35 -8.38
C TYR A 24 2.30 1.08 -8.44
N LEU A 25 3.15 2.10 -8.44
CA LEU A 25 2.75 3.50 -8.52
C LEU A 25 2.85 3.99 -9.98
N TRP A 26 1.80 4.66 -10.45
CA TRP A 26 1.77 5.29 -11.77
C TRP A 26 1.31 6.74 -11.66
N MET A 27 1.87 7.61 -12.52
CA MET A 27 1.46 9.01 -12.61
C MET A 27 0.27 9.13 -13.56
N ALA A 28 -0.88 9.56 -13.04
CA ALA A 28 -2.08 9.89 -13.81
C ALA A 28 -2.27 11.41 -13.92
N GLU A 29 -3.23 11.82 -14.74
CA GLU A 29 -3.57 13.24 -14.98
C GLU A 29 -3.98 14.00 -13.70
N ASP A 30 -4.57 13.29 -12.74
CA ASP A 30 -5.04 13.78 -11.43
C ASP A 30 -4.06 13.48 -10.28
N GLY A 31 -2.87 12.93 -10.56
CA GLY A 31 -1.82 12.67 -9.57
C GLY A 31 -1.31 11.23 -9.55
N MET A 32 -0.55 10.88 -8.51
CA MET A 32 0.03 9.54 -8.36
C MET A 32 -1.05 8.54 -7.90
N LYS A 33 -1.17 7.43 -8.62
CA LYS A 33 -2.17 6.37 -8.41
C LYS A 33 -1.48 5.03 -8.21
N MET A 34 -2.11 4.13 -7.45
CA MET A 34 -1.61 2.77 -7.27
C MET A 34 -2.37 1.80 -8.18
N GLN A 35 -1.66 0.98 -8.98
CA GLN A 35 -2.27 0.00 -9.88
C GLN A 35 -2.89 -1.22 -9.15
N ALA A 36 -2.84 -1.24 -7.81
CA ALA A 36 -3.35 -2.34 -6.99
C ALA A 36 -4.79 -2.74 -7.31
N SER A 37 -5.66 -1.77 -7.66
CA SER A 37 -7.06 -2.04 -7.98
C SER A 37 -7.27 -3.00 -9.16
N LEU A 38 -6.41 -2.92 -10.20
CA LEU A 38 -6.46 -3.77 -11.39
C LEU A 38 -5.96 -5.19 -11.13
N LEU A 39 -5.02 -5.34 -10.21
CA LEU A 39 -4.50 -6.66 -9.82
C LEU A 39 -5.46 -7.36 -8.88
N LEU A 40 -6.06 -6.62 -7.94
CA LEU A 40 -7.08 -7.16 -7.03
C LEU A 40 -8.35 -7.60 -7.77
N SER A 41 -8.75 -6.91 -8.86
CA SER A 41 -9.91 -7.32 -9.66
C SER A 41 -9.70 -8.62 -10.45
N GLN A 42 -8.45 -9.08 -10.59
CA GLN A 42 -8.12 -10.35 -11.25
C GLN A 42 -8.08 -11.53 -10.27
N ILE A 43 -8.19 -11.26 -8.97
CA ILE A 43 -8.22 -12.29 -7.94
C ILE A 43 -9.67 -12.80 -7.79
N PRO A 44 -9.91 -14.11 -7.84
CA PRO A 44 -11.23 -14.69 -7.59
C PRO A 44 -11.78 -14.24 -6.24
N GLU A 45 -13.07 -13.91 -6.18
CA GLU A 45 -13.74 -13.46 -4.94
C GLU A 45 -13.60 -14.48 -3.78
N GLU A 46 -13.38 -15.75 -4.08
CA GLU A 46 -13.14 -16.81 -3.10
C GLU A 46 -11.78 -16.70 -2.39
N ILE A 47 -10.78 -16.08 -3.05
CA ILE A 47 -9.45 -15.81 -2.48
C ILE A 47 -9.43 -14.45 -1.80
N VAL A 48 -10.24 -13.51 -2.27
CA VAL A 48 -10.45 -12.21 -1.63
C VAL A 48 -11.17 -12.48 -0.31
N GLY A 49 -10.39 -12.56 0.77
CA GLY A 49 -10.94 -12.72 2.12
C GLY A 49 -11.84 -11.56 2.53
N GLU A 50 -12.12 -11.45 3.82
CA GLU A 50 -13.01 -10.40 4.33
C GLU A 50 -12.57 -9.00 3.89
N ALA A 51 -13.52 -8.23 3.38
CA ALA A 51 -13.25 -6.88 2.89
C ALA A 51 -12.64 -6.04 4.02
N ILE A 52 -11.54 -5.35 3.70
CA ILE A 52 -10.90 -4.43 4.62
C ILE A 52 -11.92 -3.35 5.05
N ALA A 53 -12.07 -3.15 6.35
CA ALA A 53 -12.93 -2.11 6.90
C ALA A 53 -12.51 -0.73 6.35
N LYS A 54 -13.49 0.12 6.01
CA LYS A 54 -13.23 1.43 5.39
C LYS A 54 -12.25 2.29 6.21
N ASP A 55 -12.30 2.17 7.52
CA ASP A 55 -11.42 2.92 8.43
C ASP A 55 -9.93 2.53 8.26
N ARG A 56 -9.68 1.27 7.88
CA ARG A 56 -8.32 0.76 7.60
C ARG A 56 -7.82 1.14 6.21
N LEU A 57 -8.69 1.62 5.32
CA LEU A 57 -8.24 2.20 4.05
C LEU A 57 -7.47 3.50 4.31
N PHE A 58 -7.82 4.27 5.34
CA PHE A 58 -7.06 5.46 5.73
C PHE A 58 -5.65 5.11 6.20
N ASP A 59 -5.46 3.99 6.91
CA ASP A 59 -4.13 3.52 7.30
C ASP A 59 -3.27 3.21 6.07
N VAL A 60 -3.85 2.56 5.06
CA VAL A 60 -3.16 2.28 3.79
C VAL A 60 -2.78 3.58 3.08
N VAL A 61 -3.67 4.55 3.04
CA VAL A 61 -3.39 5.87 2.43
C VAL A 61 -2.28 6.59 3.19
N ASN A 62 -2.29 6.58 4.53
CA ASN A 62 -1.25 7.19 5.35
C ASN A 62 0.12 6.54 5.12
N VAL A 63 0.17 5.22 4.99
CA VAL A 63 1.41 4.49 4.65
C VAL A 63 1.94 4.93 3.28
N ILE A 64 1.09 5.00 2.25
CA ILE A 64 1.48 5.44 0.90
C ILE A 64 1.99 6.89 0.93
N LEU A 65 1.28 7.80 1.61
CA LEU A 65 1.69 9.19 1.75
C LEU A 65 3.03 9.33 2.47
N SER A 66 3.28 8.53 3.51
CA SER A 66 4.56 8.51 4.21
C SER A 66 5.73 8.04 3.33
N MET A 67 5.46 7.14 2.38
CA MET A 67 6.48 6.67 1.42
C MET A 67 6.82 7.72 0.37
N GLN A 68 5.85 8.55 -0.02
CA GLN A 68 6.04 9.63 -1.01
C GLN A 68 6.78 10.86 -0.43
N MET A 69 6.80 11.00 0.90
CA MET A 69 7.39 12.15 1.60
C MET A 69 8.53 11.69 2.53
N PRO A 70 9.68 11.23 2.02
CA PRO A 70 10.77 10.73 2.85
C PRO A 70 11.41 11.80 3.78
N ASN A 71 11.11 13.09 3.58
CA ASN A 71 11.83 14.21 4.22
C ASN A 71 10.93 15.19 5.03
N HIS A 72 9.79 14.76 5.55
CA HIS A 72 9.03 15.57 6.52
C HIS A 72 8.67 14.82 7.80
N THR A 73 9.64 14.09 8.33
CA THR A 73 9.80 13.93 9.79
C THR A 73 10.83 14.97 10.22
N ARG A 74 10.36 16.11 10.71
CA ARG A 74 11.15 17.05 11.51
C ARG A 74 10.53 17.13 12.89
#